data_AF-A0A1B4Y275-F1
#
_entry.id   AF-A0A1B4Y275-F1
#
_cell.length_a   1.000
_cell.length_b   1.000
_cell.length_c   1.000
_cell.angle_alpha   90.00
_cell.angle_beta   90.00
_cell.angle_gamma   90.00
#
_symmetry.space_group_name_H-M   'P 1'
#
loop_
_entity.id
_entity.type
_entity.pdbx_description
1 polymer ?
#
loop_
_entity_poly.entity_id
_entity_poly.type
_entity_poly.pdbx_seq_one_letter_code
_entity_poly.pdbx_strand_id
1 'polypeptide(L)'
;MRAVPAAFGYLMKESFMVLFGAARSRLVAGGIVAGAMFLGAAGFASAVAGADPDDPAPVPAPAPPNCTAADLAGVSAGVAAATSVYLFSHPEVNDYFTGLRGQPRDDIRDQLQQYMDANPGVHAELQGIRQPLTDFRDRCQQ
;
A
#
# COMPACT_ATOMS: atom_id res chain seq x y z
N MET A 1 30.61 16.43 18.77
CA MET A 1 30.28 14.99 18.83
C MET A 1 29.76 14.69 20.23
N ARG A 2 28.43 14.64 20.42
CA ARG A 2 27.81 14.35 21.72
C ARG A 2 27.61 12.84 21.82
N ALA A 3 28.15 12.24 22.88
CA ALA A 3 28.06 10.81 23.17
C ALA A 3 26.62 10.40 23.51
N VAL A 4 26.15 9.30 22.93
CA VAL A 4 24.87 8.66 23.28
C VAL A 4 25.17 7.66 24.42
N PRO A 5 24.53 7.78 25.60
CA PRO A 5 24.80 6.90 26.73
C PRO A 5 24.13 5.53 26.54
N ALA A 6 24.83 4.48 26.97
CA ALA A 6 24.49 3.05 26.86
C ALA A 6 23.25 2.57 27.65
N ALA A 7 22.34 3.47 28.04
CA ALA A 7 21.19 3.16 28.90
C ALA A 7 19.94 2.73 28.11
N PHE A 8 19.88 2.93 26.79
CA PHE A 8 18.71 2.56 25.98
C PHE A 8 18.60 1.04 25.72
N GLY A 9 19.68 0.28 25.93
CA GLY A 9 19.72 -1.17 25.67
C GLY A 9 19.07 -2.06 26.74
N TYR A 10 18.79 -1.54 27.95
CA TYR A 10 18.36 -2.37 29.08
C TYR A 10 16.84 -2.45 29.29
N LEU A 11 16.03 -1.57 28.69
CA LEU A 11 14.57 -1.56 28.91
C LEU A 11 13.81 -2.62 28.07
N MET A 12 14.43 -3.18 27.03
CA MET A 12 13.81 -4.19 26.15
C MET A 12 13.98 -5.65 26.63
N LYS A 13 14.71 -5.89 27.73
CA LYS A 13 15.01 -7.25 28.24
C LYS A 13 13.91 -7.80 29.15
N GLU A 14 13.16 -6.93 29.83
CA GLU A 14 12.27 -7.28 30.95
C GLU A 14 10.91 -7.84 30.51
N SER A 15 10.45 -7.58 29.27
CA SER A 15 9.19 -8.13 28.77
C SER A 15 9.28 -9.60 28.34
N PHE A 16 10.49 -10.16 28.23
CA PHE A 16 10.72 -11.51 27.70
C PHE A 16 10.70 -12.61 28.78
N MET A 17 10.43 -12.27 30.05
CA MET A 17 10.53 -13.19 31.18
C MET A 17 9.22 -13.34 31.98
N VAL A 18 8.06 -13.16 31.35
CA VAL A 18 6.79 -13.76 31.83
C VAL A 18 6.59 -15.10 31.11
N LEU A 19 7.64 -15.91 31.23
CA LEU A 19 7.63 -17.33 31.04
C LEU A 19 7.40 -17.93 32.44
N PHE A 20 6.54 -18.95 32.52
CA PHE A 20 6.40 -19.87 33.65
C PHE A 20 5.50 -19.45 34.83
N GLY A 21 4.22 -19.82 34.71
CA GLY A 21 3.28 -19.86 35.83
C GLY A 21 2.10 -20.81 35.58
N ALA A 22 2.38 -22.12 35.66
CA ALA A 22 1.46 -23.22 36.03
C ALA A 22 0.04 -23.34 35.40
N ALA A 23 -0.08 -24.32 34.50
CA ALA A 23 -1.10 -25.39 34.43
C ALA A 23 -2.55 -25.14 34.92
N ARG A 24 -3.51 -25.35 34.01
CA ARG A 24 -4.70 -26.17 34.31
C ARG A 24 -5.28 -26.80 33.03
N SER A 25 -5.02 -28.09 32.88
CA SER A 25 -5.56 -28.97 31.85
C SER A 25 -7.09 -29.03 31.92
N ARG A 26 -7.75 -28.86 30.78
CA ARG A 26 -9.04 -29.52 30.48
C ARG A 26 -8.90 -30.20 29.12
N LEU A 27 -8.75 -31.52 29.18
CA LEU A 27 -8.89 -32.42 28.04
C LEU A 27 -10.25 -32.19 27.37
N VAL A 28 -10.25 -31.91 26.07
CA VAL A 28 -11.35 -32.26 25.17
C VAL A 28 -10.73 -33.03 24.01
N ALA A 29 -11.24 -34.24 23.83
CA ALA A 29 -10.69 -35.27 22.96
C ALA A 29 -10.91 -34.97 21.47
N GLY A 30 -9.97 -35.42 20.64
CA GLY A 30 -10.22 -35.81 19.25
C GLY A 30 -9.47 -35.03 18.18
N GLY A 31 -8.40 -35.64 17.64
CA GLY A 31 -7.87 -35.35 16.29
C GLY A 31 -6.50 -34.67 16.25
N ILE A 32 -5.43 -35.46 16.13
CA ILE A 32 -4.10 -34.98 15.75
C ILE A 32 -4.09 -34.81 14.22
N VAL A 33 -3.91 -33.58 13.74
CA VAL A 33 -3.23 -33.33 12.46
C VAL A 33 -2.06 -32.42 12.77
N ALA A 34 -0.86 -33.02 12.73
CA ALA A 34 0.40 -32.31 12.78
C ALA A 34 0.57 -31.47 11.51
N GLY A 35 0.88 -30.19 11.66
CA GLY A 35 1.18 -29.31 10.53
C GLY A 35 1.64 -27.96 11.04
N ALA A 36 2.96 -27.80 11.14
CA ALA A 36 3.62 -26.56 11.49
C ALA A 36 3.24 -25.45 10.49
N MET A 37 2.65 -24.35 10.95
CA MET A 37 2.53 -23.11 10.20
C MET A 37 3.35 -22.03 10.88
N PHE A 38 4.62 -21.94 10.49
CA PHE A 38 5.41 -20.72 10.61
C PHE A 38 6.31 -20.62 9.37
N LEU A 39 5.83 -19.89 8.37
CA LEU A 39 6.58 -19.20 7.31
C LEU A 39 5.57 -18.30 6.57
N GLY A 40 5.31 -17.12 7.13
CA GLY A 40 4.37 -16.13 6.58
C GLY A 40 5.10 -14.98 5.90
N ALA A 41 5.73 -15.26 4.76
CA ALA A 41 6.02 -14.26 3.73
C ALA A 41 5.62 -14.88 2.39
N ALA A 42 4.71 -14.20 1.68
CA ALA A 42 4.02 -14.61 0.45
C ALA A 42 2.80 -15.53 0.65
N GLY A 43 1.64 -15.08 0.14
CA GLY A 43 0.49 -15.96 -0.13
C GLY A 43 -0.84 -15.52 0.47
N PHE A 44 -1.37 -14.36 0.08
CA PHE A 44 -2.83 -14.24 0.00
C PHE A 44 -3.30 -15.05 -1.23
N ALA A 45 -3.45 -16.36 -1.06
CA ALA A 45 -4.14 -17.23 -2.02
C ALA A 45 -5.16 -18.06 -1.24
N SER A 46 -6.21 -17.40 -0.76
CA SER A 46 -7.38 -18.11 -0.25
C SER A 46 -8.30 -18.46 -1.42
N ALA A 47 -8.55 -19.77 -1.52
CA ALA A 47 -9.67 -20.43 -2.20
C ALA A 47 -9.61 -20.62 -3.72
N VAL A 48 -8.93 -21.70 -4.15
CA VAL A 48 -9.54 -22.60 -5.14
C VAL A 48 -9.79 -23.95 -4.44
N ALA A 49 -11.03 -24.15 -3.98
CA ALA A 49 -11.50 -25.46 -3.61
C ALA A 49 -11.70 -26.26 -4.91
N GLY A 50 -10.82 -27.22 -5.19
CA GLY A 50 -10.94 -28.15 -6.33
C GLY A 50 -9.76 -28.21 -7.29
N ALA A 51 -8.53 -27.90 -6.88
CA ALA A 51 -7.35 -28.15 -7.73
C ALA A 51 -6.98 -29.65 -7.69
N ASP A 52 -7.14 -30.33 -8.83
CA ASP A 52 -6.53 -31.64 -9.06
C ASP A 52 -5.01 -31.50 -8.93
N PRO A 53 -4.31 -32.31 -8.11
CA PRO A 53 -2.86 -32.20 -7.93
C PRO A 53 -2.06 -32.50 -9.21
N ASP A 54 -2.72 -33.07 -10.23
CA ASP A 54 -2.13 -33.40 -11.52
C ASP A 54 -2.39 -32.34 -12.62
N ASP A 55 -3.11 -31.26 -12.32
CA ASP A 55 -3.38 -30.20 -13.28
C ASP A 55 -2.38 -29.04 -13.08
N PRO A 56 -1.36 -28.86 -13.94
CA PRO A 56 -0.44 -27.75 -13.82
C PRO A 56 -1.23 -26.45 -14.00
N ALA A 57 -1.32 -25.66 -12.92
CA ALA A 57 -1.94 -24.35 -12.96
C ALA A 57 -1.36 -23.53 -14.13
N PRO A 58 -2.19 -22.88 -14.96
CA PRO A 58 -1.71 -22.06 -16.05
C PRO A 58 -0.70 -21.03 -15.52
N VAL A 59 0.54 -21.09 -15.99
CA VAL A 59 1.53 -20.06 -15.69
C VAL A 59 1.07 -18.78 -16.40
N PRO A 60 0.84 -17.67 -15.67
CA PRO A 60 0.46 -16.42 -16.30
C PRO A 60 1.50 -16.03 -17.35
N ALA A 61 1.05 -15.64 -18.55
CA ALA A 61 1.94 -15.11 -19.55
C ALA A 61 2.72 -13.91 -18.96
N PRO A 62 4.02 -13.78 -19.24
CA PRO A 62 4.79 -12.65 -18.75
C PRO A 62 4.19 -11.33 -19.24
N ALA A 63 4.18 -10.32 -18.38
CA ALA A 63 3.68 -8.99 -18.76
C ALA A 63 4.44 -8.47 -19.99
N PRO A 64 3.79 -7.68 -20.87
CA PRO A 64 4.47 -6.99 -21.94
C PRO A 64 5.66 -6.16 -21.40
N PRO A 65 6.71 -5.93 -22.22
CA PRO A 65 7.85 -5.14 -21.78
C PRO A 65 7.40 -3.73 -21.34
N ASN A 66 7.93 -3.27 -20.20
CA ASN A 66 7.59 -2.00 -19.55
C ASN A 66 6.14 -1.91 -19.00
N CYS A 67 5.47 -3.04 -18.76
CA CYS A 67 4.14 -3.11 -18.16
C CYS A 67 4.12 -3.85 -16.81
N THR A 68 5.23 -3.82 -16.08
CA THR A 68 5.36 -4.45 -14.77
C THR A 68 4.89 -3.53 -13.65
N ALA A 69 4.75 -4.08 -12.44
CA ALA A 69 4.51 -3.28 -11.24
C ALA A 69 5.64 -2.26 -10.97
N ALA A 70 6.89 -2.59 -11.33
CA ALA A 70 8.01 -1.67 -11.20
C ALA A 70 7.86 -0.46 -12.15
N ASP A 71 7.37 -0.70 -13.36
CA ASP A 71 7.14 0.38 -14.33
C ASP A 71 6.01 1.31 -13.88
N LEU A 72 4.90 0.76 -13.37
CA LEU A 72 3.80 1.55 -12.80
C LEU A 72 4.28 2.36 -11.58
N ALA A 73 5.10 1.77 -10.71
CA ALA A 73 5.70 2.47 -9.58
C ALA A 73 6.59 3.63 -10.05
N GLY A 74 7.41 3.43 -11.10
CA GLY A 74 8.22 4.49 -11.69
C GLY A 74 7.40 5.65 -12.23
N VAL A 75 6.35 5.36 -13.00
CA VAL A 75 5.44 6.38 -13.56
C VAL A 75 4.71 7.14 -12.44
N SER A 76 4.15 6.42 -11.47
CA SER A 76 3.44 7.04 -10.34
C SER A 76 4.37 7.93 -9.49
N ALA A 77 5.62 7.52 -9.27
CA ALA A 77 6.62 8.34 -8.59
C ALA A 77 6.93 9.63 -9.35
N GLY A 78 7.06 9.55 -10.69
CA GLY A 78 7.23 10.73 -11.54
C GLY A 78 6.06 11.70 -11.46
N VAL A 79 4.82 11.19 -11.54
CA VAL A 79 3.60 12.01 -11.38
C VAL A 79 3.52 12.66 -10.00
N ALA A 80 3.87 11.93 -8.94
CA ALA A 80 3.90 12.46 -7.59
C ALA A 80 4.96 13.57 -7.43
N ALA A 81 6.15 13.39 -8.01
CA ALA A 81 7.19 14.42 -8.01
C ALA A 81 6.75 15.69 -8.78
N ALA A 82 6.15 15.53 -9.96
CA ALA A 82 5.63 16.65 -10.73
C ALA A 82 4.49 17.37 -10.00
N THR A 83 3.62 16.63 -9.32
CA THR A 83 2.56 17.21 -8.47
C THR A 83 3.16 18.02 -7.32
N SER A 84 4.23 17.52 -6.67
CA SER A 84 4.93 18.26 -5.61
C SER A 84 5.46 19.61 -6.11
N VAL A 85 6.15 19.61 -7.25
CA VAL A 85 6.65 20.85 -7.87
C VAL A 85 5.50 21.81 -8.18
N TYR A 86 4.41 21.31 -8.78
CA TYR A 86 3.23 22.11 -9.10
C TYR A 86 2.63 22.77 -7.86
N LEU A 87 2.43 22.00 -6.78
CA LEU A 87 1.87 22.54 -5.53
C LEU A 87 2.80 23.59 -4.90
N PHE A 88 4.12 23.40 -4.95
CA PHE A 88 5.05 24.43 -4.48
C PHE A 88 5.06 25.70 -5.32
N SER A 89 4.77 25.62 -6.63
CA SER A 89 4.66 26.80 -7.49
C SER A 89 3.26 27.42 -7.51
N HIS A 90 2.25 26.75 -6.94
CA HIS A 90 0.86 27.20 -6.83
C HIS A 90 0.42 27.16 -5.35
N PRO A 91 0.89 28.10 -4.51
CA PRO A 91 0.64 28.07 -3.08
C PRO A 91 -0.86 28.08 -2.72
N GLU A 92 -1.69 28.75 -3.51
CA GLU A 92 -3.14 28.75 -3.34
C GLU A 92 -3.78 27.38 -3.59
N VAL A 93 -3.26 26.62 -4.55
CA VAL A 93 -3.71 25.25 -4.81
C VAL A 93 -3.22 24.33 -3.69
N ASN A 94 -1.97 24.49 -3.27
CA ASN A 94 -1.40 23.73 -2.14
C ASN A 94 -2.17 23.94 -0.84
N ASP A 95 -2.54 25.18 -0.53
CA ASP A 95 -3.32 25.50 0.67
C ASP A 95 -4.70 24.87 0.62
N TYR A 96 -5.37 24.89 -0.55
CA TYR A 96 -6.65 24.21 -0.74
C TYR A 96 -6.54 22.70 -0.45
N PHE A 97 -5.61 22.00 -1.11
CA PHE A 97 -5.42 20.56 -0.90
C PHE A 97 -4.97 20.22 0.53
N THR A 98 -4.18 21.10 1.16
CA THR A 98 -3.76 20.96 2.56
C THR A 98 -4.93 21.12 3.53
N GLY A 99 -5.90 21.98 3.20
CA GLY A 99 -7.12 22.21 3.97
C GLY A 99 -8.10 21.03 4.00
N LEU A 100 -8.00 20.11 3.04
CA LEU A 100 -8.83 18.89 2.99
C LEU A 100 -8.45 17.85 4.06
N ARG A 101 -7.32 18.03 4.77
CA ARG A 101 -6.84 17.07 5.77
C ARG A 101 -7.85 16.91 6.92
N GLY A 102 -8.22 15.66 7.20
CA GLY A 102 -9.11 15.29 8.29
C GLY A 102 -10.60 15.31 7.95
N GLN A 103 -10.98 15.71 6.74
CA GLN A 103 -12.36 15.64 6.27
C GLN A 103 -12.78 14.19 5.90
N PRO A 104 -14.09 13.87 5.97
CA PRO A 104 -14.63 12.62 5.44
C PRO A 104 -14.33 12.46 3.93
N ARG A 105 -14.06 11.23 3.51
CA ARG A 105 -13.70 10.95 2.10
C ARG A 105 -14.81 11.32 1.12
N ASP A 106 -16.07 11.15 1.50
CA ASP A 106 -17.20 11.48 0.64
C ASP A 106 -17.27 12.98 0.39
N ASP A 107 -17.13 13.80 1.44
CA ASP A 107 -17.09 15.27 1.35
C ASP A 107 -15.91 15.78 0.51
N ILE A 108 -14.76 15.11 0.58
CA ILE A 108 -13.56 15.47 -0.19
C ILE A 108 -13.83 15.38 -1.69
N ARG A 109 -14.58 14.37 -2.16
CA ARG A 109 -14.84 14.18 -3.60
C ARG A 109 -15.65 15.32 -4.18
N ASP A 110 -16.73 15.70 -3.49
CA ASP A 110 -17.62 16.78 -3.93
C ASP A 110 -16.89 18.13 -3.91
N GLN A 111 -16.10 18.41 -2.88
CA GLN A 111 -15.28 19.61 -2.80
C GLN A 111 -14.25 19.69 -3.93
N LEU A 112 -13.54 18.59 -4.21
CA LEU A 112 -12.59 18.52 -5.31
C LEU A 112 -13.27 18.81 -6.65
N GLN A 113 -14.46 18.23 -6.87
CA GLN A 113 -15.18 18.45 -8.12
C GLN A 113 -15.59 19.92 -8.28
N GLN A 114 -16.18 20.52 -7.24
CA GLN A 114 -16.52 21.95 -7.24
C GLN A 114 -15.28 22.82 -7.46
N TYR A 115 -14.15 22.49 -6.85
CA TYR A 115 -12.90 23.22 -7.04
C TYR A 115 -12.39 23.11 -8.49
N MET A 116 -12.43 21.93 -9.10
CA MET A 116 -12.00 21.77 -10.50
C MET A 116 -12.94 22.47 -11.48
N ASP A 117 -14.25 22.47 -11.22
CA ASP A 117 -15.25 23.19 -12.04
C ASP A 117 -15.06 24.71 -11.96
N ALA A 118 -14.73 25.23 -10.77
CA ALA A 118 -14.44 26.65 -10.57
C ALA A 118 -13.05 27.06 -11.09
N ASN A 119 -12.11 26.12 -11.21
CA ASN A 119 -10.72 26.36 -11.61
C ASN A 119 -10.32 25.51 -12.83
N PRO A 120 -10.88 25.78 -14.02
CA PRO A 120 -10.64 24.95 -15.21
C PRO A 120 -9.17 24.95 -15.67
N GLY A 121 -8.41 26.03 -15.39
CA GLY A 121 -6.97 26.08 -15.64
C GLY A 121 -6.19 25.08 -14.77
N VAL A 122 -6.39 25.14 -13.44
CA VAL A 122 -5.79 24.19 -12.48
C VAL A 122 -6.19 22.75 -12.81
N HIS A 123 -7.44 22.55 -13.21
CA HIS A 123 -7.93 21.24 -13.62
C HIS A 123 -7.15 20.72 -14.85
N ALA A 124 -6.98 21.54 -15.90
CA ALA A 124 -6.23 21.15 -17.08
C ALA A 124 -4.74 20.86 -16.77
N GLU A 125 -4.12 21.65 -15.90
CA GLU A 125 -2.72 21.45 -15.49
C GLU A 125 -2.54 20.15 -14.70
N LEU A 126 -3.40 19.88 -13.72
CA LEU A 126 -3.38 18.64 -12.94
C LEU A 126 -3.73 17.41 -13.80
N GLN A 127 -4.61 17.56 -14.80
CA GLN A 127 -4.83 16.51 -15.81
C GLN A 127 -3.58 16.25 -16.63
N GLY A 128 -2.86 17.31 -17.04
CA GLY A 128 -1.57 17.23 -17.72
C GLY A 128 -0.54 16.46 -16.91
N ILE A 129 -0.40 16.78 -15.62
CA ILE A 129 0.53 16.09 -14.70
C ILE A 129 0.20 14.60 -14.58
N ARG A 130 -1.07 14.21 -14.68
CA ARG A 130 -1.52 12.81 -14.57
C ARG A 130 -1.50 12.03 -15.88
N GLN A 131 -1.31 12.67 -17.04
CA GLN A 131 -1.29 12.00 -18.34
C GLN A 131 -0.40 10.75 -18.40
N PRO A 132 0.81 10.73 -17.81
CA PRO A 132 1.66 9.54 -17.86
C PRO A 132 1.02 8.28 -17.28
N LEU A 133 0.14 8.41 -16.28
CA LEU A 133 -0.60 7.27 -15.72
C LEU A 133 -1.70 6.79 -16.66
N THR A 134 -2.40 7.70 -17.33
CA THR A 134 -3.40 7.36 -18.35
C THR A 134 -2.72 6.67 -19.53
N ASP A 135 -1.63 7.23 -20.04
CA ASP A 135 -0.87 6.65 -21.15
C ASP A 135 -0.30 5.27 -20.79
N PHE A 136 0.16 5.08 -19.55
CA PHE A 136 0.60 3.78 -19.07
C PHE A 136 -0.55 2.77 -19.06
N ARG A 137 -1.70 3.15 -18.51
CA ARG A 137 -2.89 2.29 -18.47
C ARG A 137 -3.32 1.88 -19.87
N ASP A 138 -3.45 2.84 -20.77
CA ASP A 138 -3.94 2.62 -22.12
C ASP A 138 -2.96 1.75 -22.94
N ARG A 139 -1.66 1.74 -22.59
CA ARG A 139 -0.67 0.83 -23.18
C ARG A 139 -0.61 -0.55 -22.55
N CYS A 140 -0.89 -0.69 -21.24
CA CYS A 140 -0.55 -1.88 -20.46
C CYS A 140 -1.76 -2.63 -19.84
N GLN A 141 -2.96 -2.07 -19.88
CA GLN A 141 -4.19 -2.65 -19.33
C GLN A 141 -5.31 -2.79 -20.38
N GLN A 142 -4.92 -2.85 -21.67
CA GLN A 142 -5.79 -3.39 -22.72
C GLN A 142 -5.74 -4.92 -22.72
#